data_AF-A0A958CAF9-F1
#
_entry.id   AF-A0A958CAF9-F1
#
_cell.length_a   1.000
_cell.length_b   1.000
_cell.length_c   1.000
_cell.angle_alpha   90.00
_cell.angle_beta   90.00
_cell.angle_gamma   90.00
#
_symmetry.space_group_name_H-M   'P 1'
#
loop_
_entity.id
_entity.type
_entity.pdbx_description
1 polymer ?
#
loop_
_entity_poly.entity_id
_entity_poly.type
_entity_poly.pdbx_seq_one_letter_code
_entity_poly.pdbx_strand_id
1 'polypeptide(L)'
;MTYTERCDFLVSAVSLKQATGVPDARWEHFQIAHLLDDSTFRVEDKSRQIAWSWLVAAEGVADALLDKRDSIYVSINQEEAKEKIRYARAIIEALRPDIRRGIRLVRDNELGIELRNGARLSSLPARPPRGRARSNVYLDEFAHVQRDKQIYTAALPVISKGGRLRVGSSPMGASGSFWEIFKEPLRTYPGYNRKSTPWWEVYSFSRNPAEARKLAPAMDTAARVELFGNDRIKA
;
A
#
# COMPACT_ATOMS: atom_id res chain seq x y z
N MET A 1 -0.77 -16.27 15.07
CA MET A 1 -1.60 -15.49 14.12
C MET A 1 -1.77 -16.33 12.89
N THR A 2 -2.99 -16.56 12.43
CA THR A 2 -3.23 -17.25 11.14
C THR A 2 -3.03 -16.22 10.03
N TYR A 3 -2.13 -16.51 9.08
CA TYR A 3 -1.93 -15.62 7.95
C TYR A 3 -3.10 -15.70 6.97
N THR A 4 -3.44 -14.56 6.36
CA THR A 4 -4.29 -14.57 5.16
C THR A 4 -3.51 -15.25 4.03
N GLU A 5 -4.20 -15.88 3.09
CA GLU A 5 -3.57 -16.55 1.94
C GLU A 5 -2.64 -15.58 1.18
N ARG A 6 -3.06 -14.34 1.04
CA ARG A 6 -2.27 -13.25 0.44
C ARG A 6 -0.98 -12.95 1.18
N CYS A 7 -1.04 -12.82 2.51
CA CYS A 7 0.13 -12.59 3.33
C CYS A 7 1.10 -13.77 3.24
N ASP A 8 0.58 -14.99 3.37
CA ASP A 8 1.38 -16.21 3.28
C ASP A 8 2.05 -16.37 1.90
N PHE A 9 1.31 -16.11 0.82
CA PHE A 9 1.82 -16.11 -0.54
C PHE A 9 2.99 -15.11 -0.69
N LEU A 10 2.81 -13.86 -0.28
CA LEU A 10 3.85 -12.84 -0.45
C LEU A 10 5.09 -13.13 0.40
N VAL A 11 4.90 -13.55 1.65
CA VAL A 11 6.00 -13.86 2.57
C VAL A 11 6.80 -15.08 2.11
N SER A 12 6.14 -16.10 1.55
CA SER A 12 6.77 -17.36 1.14
C SER A 12 7.29 -17.35 -0.30
N ALA A 13 6.73 -16.51 -1.18
CA ALA A 13 7.03 -16.53 -2.62
C ALA A 13 7.91 -15.38 -3.10
N VAL A 14 7.93 -14.21 -2.44
CA VAL A 14 8.66 -13.03 -2.95
C VAL A 14 10.05 -12.92 -2.33
N SER A 15 11.08 -12.87 -3.16
CA SER A 15 12.43 -12.47 -2.75
C SER A 15 12.49 -10.95 -2.58
N LEU A 16 12.40 -10.46 -1.33
CA LEU A 16 12.45 -9.02 -1.06
C LEU A 16 13.74 -8.36 -1.54
N LYS A 17 14.88 -9.03 -1.38
CA LYS A 17 16.18 -8.55 -1.88
C LYS A 17 16.14 -8.30 -3.39
N GLN A 18 15.56 -9.24 -4.15
CA GLN A 18 15.45 -9.09 -5.60
C GLN A 18 14.42 -8.02 -5.99
N ALA A 19 13.27 -7.98 -5.31
CA ALA A 19 12.18 -7.04 -5.61
C ALA A 19 12.55 -5.58 -5.31
N THR A 20 13.38 -5.35 -4.31
CA THR A 20 13.70 -4.01 -3.80
C THR A 20 15.13 -3.56 -4.11
N GLY A 21 16.03 -4.50 -4.43
CA GLY A 21 17.48 -4.24 -4.54
C GLY A 21 18.18 -4.03 -3.19
N VAL A 22 17.48 -4.12 -2.06
CA VAL A 22 18.04 -3.90 -0.72
C VAL A 22 18.44 -5.25 -0.11
N PRO A 23 19.72 -5.50 0.18
CA PRO A 23 20.21 -6.80 0.67
C PRO A 23 19.49 -7.32 1.91
N ASP A 24 19.24 -6.44 2.87
CA ASP A 24 18.65 -6.78 4.18
C ASP A 24 17.14 -6.46 4.27
N ALA A 25 16.49 -6.35 3.11
CA ALA A 25 15.05 -6.11 3.02
C ALA A 25 14.29 -7.21 3.77
N ARG A 26 13.35 -6.78 4.60
CA ARG A 26 12.51 -7.65 5.41
C ARG A 26 11.08 -7.13 5.41
N TRP A 27 10.12 -8.02 5.62
CA TRP A 27 8.75 -7.61 5.86
C TRP A 27 8.68 -6.87 7.20
N GLU A 28 8.23 -5.62 7.14
CA GLU A 28 8.01 -4.80 8.32
C GLU A 28 6.73 -5.23 9.03
N HIS A 29 6.66 -4.96 10.34
CA HIS A 29 5.50 -5.32 11.15
C HIS A 29 4.19 -4.74 10.57
N PHE A 30 4.21 -3.46 10.16
CA PHE A 30 3.03 -2.82 9.59
C PHE A 30 2.64 -3.41 8.22
N GLN A 31 3.62 -3.85 7.42
CA GLN A 31 3.38 -4.48 6.12
C GLN A 31 2.64 -5.82 6.31
N ILE A 32 3.09 -6.65 7.26
CA ILE A 32 2.38 -7.87 7.63
C ILE A 32 0.97 -7.54 8.15
N ALA A 33 0.83 -6.58 9.06
CA ALA A 33 -0.47 -6.16 9.58
C ALA A 33 -1.42 -5.57 8.52
N HIS A 34 -0.89 -5.06 7.40
CA HIS A 34 -1.66 -4.65 6.23
C HIS A 34 -2.14 -5.84 5.42
N LEU A 35 -1.25 -6.79 5.12
CA LEU A 35 -1.59 -7.98 4.32
C LEU A 35 -2.54 -8.92 5.06
N LEU A 36 -2.54 -8.91 6.40
CA LEU A 36 -3.47 -9.66 7.23
C LEU A 36 -4.88 -9.06 7.31
N ASP A 37 -5.09 -7.88 6.75
CA ASP A 37 -6.37 -7.18 6.82
C ASP A 37 -7.22 -7.42 5.58
N ASP A 38 -8.31 -8.15 5.74
CA ASP A 38 -9.31 -8.39 4.70
C ASP A 38 -10.54 -7.46 4.78
N SER A 39 -10.52 -6.46 5.67
CA SER A 39 -11.59 -5.47 5.74
C SER A 39 -11.75 -4.73 4.40
N THR A 40 -12.99 -4.37 4.06
CA THR A 40 -13.31 -3.64 2.83
C THR A 40 -12.62 -2.27 2.80
N PHE A 41 -12.60 -1.56 3.93
CA PHE A 41 -12.09 -0.20 4.02
C PHE A 41 -10.90 -0.13 4.98
N ARG A 42 -9.78 0.38 4.51
CA ARG A 42 -8.61 0.66 5.34
C ARG A 42 -7.98 1.98 4.96
N VAL A 43 -7.62 2.77 5.97
CA VAL A 43 -6.92 4.05 5.81
C VAL A 43 -5.68 4.11 6.71
N GLU A 44 -4.58 4.59 6.15
CA GLU A 44 -3.29 4.68 6.84
C GLU A 44 -2.67 6.08 6.77
N ASP A 45 -2.46 6.67 7.95
CA ASP A 45 -1.62 7.86 8.16
C ASP A 45 -0.18 7.41 8.34
N LYS A 46 0.61 7.58 7.29
CA LYS A 46 1.91 6.94 7.15
C LYS A 46 3.04 7.94 6.97
N SER A 47 4.20 7.61 7.54
CA SER A 47 5.44 8.33 7.24
C SER A 47 5.87 8.12 5.79
N ARG A 48 6.66 9.06 5.27
CA ARG A 48 7.27 8.94 3.95
C ARG A 48 8.36 7.86 3.98
N GLN A 49 8.67 7.31 2.81
CA GLN A 49 9.80 6.38 2.62
C GLN A 49 9.73 5.08 3.46
N ILE A 50 8.54 4.65 3.87
CA ILE A 50 8.33 3.36 4.57
C ILE A 50 7.97 2.21 3.61
N ALA A 51 8.06 2.42 2.29
CA ALA A 51 7.69 1.44 1.25
C ALA A 51 6.21 1.02 1.21
N TRP A 52 5.29 1.91 1.60
CA TRP A 52 3.84 1.64 1.52
C TRP A 52 3.35 1.44 0.08
N SER A 53 3.80 2.27 -0.86
CA SER A 53 3.40 2.15 -2.27
C SER A 53 3.88 0.84 -2.91
N TRP A 54 5.03 0.34 -2.49
CA TRP A 54 5.54 -0.97 -2.90
C TRP A 54 4.69 -2.09 -2.30
N LEU A 55 4.33 -1.99 -1.01
CA LEU A 55 3.46 -2.94 -0.31
C LEU A 55 2.12 -3.11 -1.03
N VAL A 56 1.45 -2.03 -1.41
CA VAL A 56 0.15 -2.13 -2.11
C VAL A 56 0.29 -2.67 -3.53
N ALA A 57 1.42 -2.43 -4.19
CA ALA A 57 1.72 -3.08 -5.47
C ALA A 57 1.89 -4.60 -5.30
N ALA A 58 2.54 -5.03 -4.21
CA ALA A 58 2.67 -6.44 -3.86
C ALA A 58 1.32 -7.08 -3.54
N GLU A 59 0.48 -6.39 -2.75
CA GLU A 59 -0.89 -6.79 -2.49
C GLU A 59 -1.67 -7.02 -3.80
N GLY A 60 -1.62 -6.06 -4.73
CA GLY A 60 -2.31 -6.20 -6.01
C GLY A 60 -1.77 -7.31 -6.91
N VAL A 61 -0.46 -7.61 -6.86
CA VAL A 61 0.12 -8.77 -7.58
C VAL A 61 -0.42 -10.07 -6.99
N ALA A 62 -0.44 -10.21 -5.67
CA ALA A 62 -0.96 -11.40 -5.01
C ALA A 62 -2.44 -11.62 -5.32
N ASP A 63 -3.28 -10.57 -5.20
CA ASP A 63 -4.70 -10.65 -5.52
C ASP A 63 -4.97 -11.00 -6.99
N ALA A 64 -4.14 -10.51 -7.91
CA ALA A 64 -4.24 -10.85 -9.32
C ALA A 64 -3.89 -12.32 -9.61
N LEU A 65 -2.96 -12.90 -8.85
CA LEU A 65 -2.52 -14.29 -9.03
C LEU A 65 -3.45 -15.29 -8.33
N LEU A 66 -3.87 -15.00 -7.10
CA LEU A 66 -4.71 -15.87 -6.27
C LEU A 66 -6.18 -15.78 -6.67
N ASP A 67 -6.73 -14.56 -6.73
CA ASP A 67 -8.17 -14.33 -6.88
C ASP A 67 -8.59 -13.90 -8.29
N LYS A 68 -7.64 -13.75 -9.22
CA LYS A 68 -7.85 -13.16 -10.55
C LYS A 68 -8.49 -11.77 -10.46
N ARG A 69 -8.12 -11.01 -9.44
CA ARG A 69 -8.76 -9.74 -9.10
C ARG A 69 -8.00 -8.56 -9.67
N ASP A 70 -8.75 -7.61 -10.21
CA ASP A 70 -8.20 -6.36 -10.71
C ASP A 70 -7.79 -5.42 -9.57
N SER A 71 -6.74 -4.65 -9.80
CA SER A 71 -6.26 -3.60 -8.91
C SER A 71 -6.12 -2.28 -9.68
N ILE A 72 -6.70 -1.22 -9.12
CA ILE A 72 -6.61 0.14 -9.67
C ILE A 72 -5.90 1.03 -8.66
N TYR A 73 -4.71 1.50 -9.01
CA TYR A 73 -3.98 2.51 -8.26
C TYR A 73 -4.40 3.90 -8.76
N VAL A 74 -4.61 4.83 -7.84
CA VAL A 74 -4.75 6.26 -8.15
C VAL A 74 -3.59 6.96 -7.47
N SER A 75 -2.72 7.57 -8.27
CA SER A 75 -1.49 8.22 -7.83
C SER A 75 -1.56 9.73 -8.09
N ILE A 76 -0.72 10.51 -7.40
CA ILE A 76 -0.76 11.98 -7.45
C ILE A 76 -0.41 12.57 -8.82
N ASN A 77 0.35 11.87 -9.66
CA ASN A 77 0.73 12.30 -11.00
C ASN A 77 1.10 11.09 -11.88
N GLN A 78 1.51 11.34 -13.12
CA GLN A 78 1.86 10.30 -14.08
C GLN A 78 3.11 9.52 -13.70
N GLU A 79 4.16 10.16 -13.19
CA GLU A 79 5.40 9.47 -12.81
C GLU A 79 5.16 8.52 -11.63
N GLU A 80 4.45 8.97 -10.59
CA GLU A 80 4.03 8.09 -9.49
C GLU A 80 3.13 6.95 -9.97
N ALA A 81 2.27 7.21 -10.96
CA ALA A 81 1.43 6.16 -11.52
C ALA A 81 2.28 5.07 -12.20
N LYS A 82 3.31 5.44 -12.95
CA LYS A 82 4.26 4.49 -13.58
C LYS A 82 5.00 3.67 -12.54
N GLU A 83 5.41 4.28 -11.42
CA GLU A 83 6.14 3.59 -10.37
C GLU A 83 5.36 2.41 -9.76
N LYS A 84 4.03 2.50 -9.60
CA LYS A 84 3.26 1.34 -9.07
C LYS A 84 3.32 0.12 -9.99
N ILE A 85 3.32 0.35 -11.30
CA ILE A 85 3.42 -0.74 -12.29
C ILE A 85 4.87 -1.24 -12.38
N ARG A 86 5.87 -0.35 -12.25
CA ARG A 86 7.28 -0.74 -12.12
C ARG A 86 7.50 -1.63 -10.89
N TYR A 87 6.93 -1.29 -9.73
CA TYR A 87 6.96 -2.16 -8.55
C TYR A 87 6.30 -3.51 -8.82
N ALA A 88 5.11 -3.52 -9.41
CA ALA A 88 4.42 -4.78 -9.74
C ALA A 88 5.28 -5.70 -10.63
N ARG A 89 5.96 -5.16 -11.65
CA ARG A 89 6.91 -5.94 -12.48
C ARG A 89 8.07 -6.48 -11.66
N ALA A 90 8.71 -5.64 -10.85
CA ALA A 90 9.83 -6.06 -10.00
C ALA A 90 9.41 -7.17 -9.02
N ILE A 91 8.20 -7.10 -8.47
CA ILE A 91 7.64 -8.12 -7.58
C ILE A 91 7.39 -9.42 -8.34
N ILE A 92 6.79 -9.37 -9.54
CA ILE A 92 6.57 -10.55 -10.40
C ILE A 92 7.90 -11.22 -10.73
N GLU A 93 8.94 -10.45 -11.09
CA GLU A 93 10.27 -10.98 -11.39
C GLU A 93 10.98 -11.58 -10.16
N ALA A 94 10.64 -11.08 -8.97
CA ALA A 94 11.16 -11.56 -7.69
C ALA A 94 10.38 -12.74 -7.08
N LEU A 95 9.32 -13.21 -7.74
CA LEU A 95 8.61 -14.41 -7.32
C LEU A 95 9.49 -15.66 -7.49
N ARG A 96 9.27 -16.62 -6.59
CA ARG A 96 9.90 -17.95 -6.63
C ARG A 96 9.77 -18.56 -8.04
N PRO A 97 10.84 -19.16 -8.60
CA PRO A 97 10.85 -19.53 -10.01
C PRO A 97 9.76 -20.49 -10.47
N ASP A 98 9.29 -21.39 -9.60
CA ASP A 98 8.16 -22.30 -9.87
C ASP A 98 6.84 -21.56 -10.09
N ILE A 99 6.59 -20.48 -9.35
CA ILE A 99 5.41 -19.62 -9.52
C ILE A 99 5.60 -18.71 -10.73
N ARG A 100 6.75 -18.02 -10.81
CA ARG A 100 7.03 -17.02 -11.85
C ARG A 100 6.93 -17.59 -13.26
N ARG A 101 7.41 -18.82 -13.49
CA ARG A 101 7.34 -19.48 -14.81
C ARG A 101 5.90 -19.68 -15.32
N GLY A 102 4.91 -19.73 -14.43
CA GLY A 102 3.49 -19.84 -14.79
C GLY A 102 2.83 -18.52 -15.18
N ILE A 103 3.46 -17.39 -14.89
CA ILE A 103 2.91 -16.06 -15.14
C ILE A 103 3.13 -15.67 -16.60
N ARG A 104 2.07 -15.13 -17.23
CA ARG A 104 2.11 -14.62 -18.60
C ARG A 104 1.36 -13.29 -18.64
N LEU A 105 2.04 -12.24 -19.07
CA LEU A 105 1.43 -10.94 -19.34
C LEU A 105 0.94 -10.92 -20.78
N VAL A 106 -0.34 -10.63 -20.98
CA VAL A 106 -0.96 -10.42 -22.31
C VAL A 106 -0.97 -8.95 -22.70
N ARG A 107 -0.78 -8.05 -21.73
CA ARG A 107 -0.53 -6.63 -21.95
C ARG A 107 0.49 -6.14 -20.93
N ASP A 108 1.43 -5.34 -21.37
CA ASP A 108 2.43 -4.69 -20.53
C ASP A 108 2.76 -3.28 -21.06
N ASN A 109 2.43 -2.24 -20.29
CA ASN A 109 2.75 -0.84 -20.60
C ASN A 109 2.97 -0.05 -19.31
N GLU A 110 3.49 1.16 -19.42
CA GLU A 110 3.89 1.98 -18.27
C GLU A 110 2.77 2.18 -17.22
N LEU A 111 1.50 2.20 -17.62
CA LEU A 111 0.35 2.44 -16.74
C LEU A 111 -0.50 1.19 -16.45
N GLY A 112 -0.09 0.02 -16.92
CA GLY A 112 -0.75 -1.21 -16.50
C GLY A 112 -0.24 -2.49 -17.14
N ILE A 113 -0.49 -3.58 -16.43
CA ILE A 113 -0.26 -4.95 -16.88
C ILE A 113 -1.56 -5.76 -16.83
N GLU A 114 -1.71 -6.72 -17.74
CA GLU A 114 -2.82 -7.67 -17.78
C GLU A 114 -2.24 -9.08 -17.85
N LEU A 115 -2.68 -9.94 -16.94
CA LEU A 115 -2.26 -11.33 -16.89
C LEU A 115 -3.18 -12.18 -17.78
N ARG A 116 -2.67 -13.31 -18.27
CA ARG A 116 -3.44 -14.28 -19.07
C ARG A 116 -4.68 -14.83 -18.34
N ASN A 117 -4.71 -14.77 -17.02
CA ASN A 117 -5.88 -15.15 -16.21
C ASN A 117 -6.99 -14.09 -16.21
N GLY A 118 -6.80 -12.95 -16.90
CA GLY A 118 -7.75 -11.85 -17.03
C GLY A 118 -7.56 -10.72 -16.01
N ALA A 119 -6.77 -10.94 -14.96
CA ALA A 119 -6.54 -9.94 -13.92
C ALA A 119 -5.67 -8.79 -14.41
N ARG A 120 -6.00 -7.57 -13.97
CA ARG A 120 -5.33 -6.35 -14.43
C ARG A 120 -4.86 -5.50 -13.26
N LEU A 121 -3.61 -5.05 -13.34
CA LEU A 121 -3.07 -3.99 -12.48
C LEU A 121 -3.00 -2.73 -13.33
N SER A 122 -3.72 -1.68 -12.96
CA SER A 122 -3.81 -0.43 -13.71
C SER A 122 -3.54 0.75 -12.80
N SER A 123 -2.84 1.76 -13.28
CA SER A 123 -2.48 2.95 -12.50
C SER A 123 -2.99 4.22 -13.19
N LEU A 124 -3.68 5.06 -12.43
CA LEU A 124 -4.39 6.25 -12.91
C LEU A 124 -3.75 7.52 -12.32
N PRO A 125 -3.26 8.46 -13.13
CA PRO A 125 -2.71 9.72 -12.63
C PRO A 125 -3.83 10.70 -12.27
N ALA A 126 -4.02 10.95 -10.98
CA ALA A 126 -4.88 11.97 -10.38
C ALA A 126 -6.26 12.12 -11.03
N ARG A 127 -6.90 10.98 -11.34
CA ARG A 127 -8.21 10.94 -11.98
C ARG A 127 -9.15 9.89 -11.38
N PRO A 128 -10.47 10.13 -11.40
CA PRO A 128 -11.45 9.19 -10.85
C PRO A 128 -11.38 7.80 -11.53
N PRO A 129 -11.33 6.70 -10.76
CA PRO A 129 -11.43 5.35 -11.30
C PRO A 129 -12.86 5.09 -11.80
N ARG A 130 -12.99 4.20 -12.81
CA ARG A 130 -14.29 3.86 -13.42
C ARG A 130 -14.35 2.39 -13.81
N GLY A 131 -15.55 1.81 -13.75
CA GLY A 131 -15.83 0.43 -14.18
C GLY A 131 -15.29 -0.65 -13.25
N ARG A 132 -15.37 -1.92 -13.68
CA ARG A 132 -14.79 -3.09 -13.01
C ARG A 132 -15.17 -3.24 -11.53
N ALA A 133 -16.46 -3.43 -11.26
CA ALA A 133 -17.09 -3.40 -9.94
C ALA A 133 -16.57 -4.40 -8.88
N ARG A 134 -15.58 -5.25 -9.19
CA ARG A 134 -14.93 -6.20 -8.27
C ARG A 134 -13.46 -5.84 -7.95
N SER A 135 -12.98 -4.72 -8.46
CA SER A 135 -11.55 -4.36 -8.36
C SER A 135 -11.22 -3.83 -6.97
N ASN A 136 -9.98 -4.05 -6.54
CA ASN A 136 -9.40 -3.27 -5.46
C ASN A 136 -9.05 -1.87 -5.96
N VAL A 137 -9.15 -0.89 -5.07
CA VAL A 137 -8.74 0.50 -5.33
C VAL A 137 -7.74 0.93 -4.27
N TYR A 138 -6.64 1.51 -4.73
CA TYR A 138 -5.56 2.02 -3.90
C TYR A 138 -5.42 3.51 -4.15
N LEU A 139 -5.62 4.32 -3.11
CA LEU A 139 -5.42 5.76 -3.16
C LEU A 139 -4.08 6.06 -2.48
N ASP A 140 -3.04 6.28 -3.28
CA ASP A 140 -1.66 6.46 -2.81
C ASP A 140 -1.28 7.94 -2.73
N GLU A 141 -0.63 8.33 -1.64
CA GLU A 141 -0.38 9.72 -1.23
C GLU A 141 -1.66 10.58 -1.31
N PHE A 142 -2.79 10.04 -0.88
CA PHE A 142 -4.11 10.59 -1.16
C PHE A 142 -4.37 12.00 -0.61
N ALA A 143 -3.69 12.42 0.47
CA ALA A 143 -3.80 13.79 0.97
C ALA A 143 -3.24 14.83 -0.02
N HIS A 144 -2.36 14.41 -0.94
CA HIS A 144 -1.70 15.28 -1.93
C HIS A 144 -2.42 15.24 -3.29
N VAL A 145 -3.50 14.47 -3.42
CA VAL A 145 -4.23 14.31 -4.68
C VAL A 145 -5.22 15.47 -4.87
N GLN A 146 -5.21 16.08 -6.05
CA GLN A 146 -6.20 17.08 -6.44
C GLN A 146 -7.56 16.43 -6.75
N ARG A 147 -8.66 17.14 -6.46
CA ARG A 147 -10.04 16.65 -6.67
C ARG A 147 -10.32 15.32 -5.95
N ASP A 148 -9.68 15.13 -4.81
CA ASP A 148 -9.81 14.01 -3.89
C ASP A 148 -11.27 13.55 -3.66
N LYS A 149 -12.23 14.46 -3.44
CA LYS A 149 -13.65 14.13 -3.23
C LYS A 149 -14.26 13.39 -4.41
N GLN A 150 -13.94 13.79 -5.63
CA GLN A 150 -14.43 13.14 -6.86
C GLN A 150 -13.81 11.76 -7.02
N ILE A 151 -12.50 11.64 -6.74
CA ILE A 151 -11.77 10.37 -6.82
C ILE A 151 -12.30 9.38 -5.78
N TYR A 152 -12.47 9.83 -4.53
CA TYR A 152 -13.01 9.02 -3.45
C TYR A 152 -14.41 8.50 -3.79
N THR A 153 -15.31 9.40 -4.20
CA THR A 153 -16.69 9.05 -4.56
C THR A 153 -16.73 8.04 -5.71
N ALA A 154 -15.86 8.19 -6.70
CA ALA A 154 -15.78 7.27 -7.83
C ALA A 154 -15.16 5.90 -7.48
N ALA A 155 -14.33 5.82 -6.43
CA ALA A 155 -13.77 4.55 -5.95
C ALA A 155 -14.82 3.63 -5.32
N LEU A 156 -15.85 4.19 -4.66
CA LEU A 156 -16.84 3.40 -3.92
C LEU A 156 -17.63 2.43 -4.82
N PRO A 157 -18.16 2.83 -6.00
CA PRO A 157 -18.81 1.89 -6.92
C PRO A 157 -17.88 0.80 -7.46
N VAL A 158 -16.58 1.09 -7.61
CA VAL A 158 -15.58 0.14 -8.15
C VAL A 158 -15.37 -1.04 -7.22
N ILE A 159 -15.43 -0.82 -5.91
CA ILE A 159 -15.24 -1.89 -4.91
C ILE A 159 -16.56 -2.60 -4.53
N SER A 160 -17.70 -2.14 -5.02
CA SER A 160 -19.04 -2.52 -4.52
C SER A 160 -19.38 -4.01 -4.60
N LYS A 161 -18.78 -4.80 -5.50
CA LYS A 161 -19.02 -6.25 -5.65
C LYS A 161 -17.93 -7.11 -5.02
N GLY A 162 -17.36 -6.63 -3.91
CA GLY A 162 -16.44 -7.37 -3.05
C GLY A 162 -14.99 -6.91 -3.12
N GLY A 163 -14.69 -5.79 -3.78
CA GLY A 163 -13.37 -5.14 -3.81
C GLY A 163 -12.99 -4.50 -2.48
N ARG A 164 -11.72 -4.11 -2.35
CA ARG A 164 -11.18 -3.42 -1.18
C ARG A 164 -10.71 -2.02 -1.54
N LEU A 165 -10.93 -1.07 -0.65
CA LEU A 165 -10.38 0.29 -0.72
C LEU A 165 -9.27 0.45 0.32
N ARG A 166 -8.07 0.74 -0.18
CA ARG A 166 -6.88 1.04 0.62
C ARG A 166 -6.49 2.49 0.38
N VAL A 167 -6.44 3.28 1.45
CA VAL A 167 -6.07 4.70 1.38
C VAL A 167 -4.81 4.89 2.21
N GLY A 168 -3.73 5.40 1.62
CA GLY A 168 -2.48 5.64 2.31
C GLY A 168 -1.95 7.03 1.99
N SER A 169 -1.55 7.80 2.99
CA SER A 169 -0.94 9.09 2.74
C SER A 169 -0.04 9.56 3.87
N SER A 170 0.99 10.32 3.51
CA SER A 170 1.55 11.28 4.47
C SER A 170 0.55 12.42 4.67
N PRO A 171 0.34 12.90 5.90
CA PRO A 171 -0.69 13.90 6.19
C PRO A 171 -0.32 15.27 5.59
N MET A 172 -1.32 16.03 5.16
CA MET A 172 -1.16 17.37 4.57
C MET A 172 -2.17 18.35 5.18
N GLY A 173 -1.89 18.78 6.40
CA GLY A 173 -2.77 19.68 7.16
C GLY A 173 -4.11 19.04 7.55
N ALA A 174 -4.96 19.83 8.21
CA ALA A 174 -6.29 19.45 8.65
C ALA A 174 -7.35 19.70 7.55
N SER A 175 -7.16 19.10 6.38
CA SER A 175 -8.04 19.34 5.23
C SER A 175 -8.10 18.16 4.26
N GLY A 176 -9.14 18.14 3.42
CA GLY A 176 -9.32 17.13 2.39
C GLY A 176 -9.90 15.81 2.90
N SER A 177 -10.27 14.97 1.95
CA SER A 177 -10.95 13.69 2.13
C SER A 177 -10.10 12.72 2.95
N PHE A 178 -8.78 12.72 2.78
CA PHE A 178 -7.89 11.89 3.58
C PHE A 178 -8.03 12.20 5.08
N TRP A 179 -7.92 13.49 5.46
CA TRP A 179 -8.07 13.92 6.84
C TRP A 179 -9.49 13.66 7.37
N GLU A 180 -10.51 13.93 6.55
CA GLU A 180 -11.90 13.66 6.92
C GLU A 180 -12.16 12.18 7.21
N ILE A 181 -11.66 11.26 6.36
CA ILE A 181 -11.80 9.81 6.53
C ILE A 181 -11.02 9.33 7.76
N PHE A 182 -9.80 9.82 7.94
CA PHE A 182 -8.91 9.34 9.01
C PHE A 182 -9.30 9.87 10.39
N LYS A 183 -9.63 11.17 10.51
CA LYS A 183 -9.93 11.83 11.80
C LYS A 183 -11.43 11.89 12.12
N GLU A 184 -12.30 11.64 11.15
CA GLU A 184 -13.77 11.74 11.29
C GLU A 184 -14.27 13.05 11.95
N PRO A 185 -13.69 14.24 11.64
CA PRO A 185 -14.00 15.47 12.38
C PRO A 185 -15.38 16.06 12.03
N LEU A 186 -15.91 15.72 10.85
CA LEU A 186 -17.18 16.25 10.33
C LEU A 186 -18.30 15.19 10.33
N ARG A 187 -17.94 13.92 10.14
CA ARG A 187 -18.86 12.79 10.09
C ARG A 187 -18.10 11.49 10.33
N THR A 188 -18.86 10.44 10.67
CA THR A 188 -18.33 9.09 10.73
C THR A 188 -18.17 8.49 9.32
N TYR A 189 -17.16 7.64 9.21
CA TYR A 189 -16.81 6.82 8.06
C TYR A 189 -16.73 5.37 8.58
N PRO A 190 -17.88 4.71 8.78
CA PRO A 190 -17.95 3.38 9.39
C PRO A 190 -17.25 2.33 8.53
N GLY A 191 -16.74 1.29 9.18
CA GLY A 191 -16.08 0.15 8.52
C GLY A 191 -14.61 0.37 8.15
N TYR A 192 -14.07 1.59 8.30
CA TYR A 192 -12.65 1.85 8.10
C TYR A 192 -11.80 1.30 9.24
N ASN A 193 -10.86 0.41 8.90
CA ASN A 193 -9.71 0.13 9.76
C ASN A 193 -8.69 1.26 9.62
N ARG A 194 -8.40 1.95 10.72
CA ARG A 194 -7.51 3.12 10.76
C ARG A 194 -6.18 2.76 11.39
N LYS A 195 -5.07 3.02 10.70
CA LYS A 195 -3.72 2.78 11.22
C LYS A 195 -2.85 4.03 11.07
N SER A 196 -2.06 4.31 12.10
CA SER A 196 -0.93 5.23 11.97
C SER A 196 0.34 4.39 11.83
N THR A 197 1.18 4.71 10.85
CA THR A 197 2.49 4.07 10.65
C THR A 197 3.61 5.12 10.58
N PRO A 198 4.04 5.66 11.73
CA PRO A 198 5.21 6.53 11.81
C PRO A 198 6.54 5.85 11.43
N TRP A 199 7.59 6.65 11.27
CA TRP A 199 8.92 6.18 10.85
C TRP A 199 9.55 5.17 11.82
N TRP A 200 9.23 5.25 13.11
CA TRP A 200 9.85 4.43 14.14
C TRP A 200 9.42 2.94 14.14
N GLU A 201 8.57 2.54 13.19
CA GLU A 201 7.99 1.21 13.02
C GLU A 201 8.76 0.39 11.98
N VAL A 202 9.67 1.04 11.26
CA VAL A 202 10.48 0.43 10.20
C VAL A 202 11.96 0.46 10.55
N TYR A 203 12.68 -0.60 10.20
CA TYR A 203 14.11 -0.74 10.48
C TYR A 203 14.97 0.25 9.70
N SER A 204 14.46 0.79 8.58
CA SER A 204 15.14 1.81 7.79
C SER A 204 15.39 3.13 8.54
N PHE A 205 14.62 3.39 9.61
CA PHE A 205 14.68 4.64 10.38
C PHE A 205 14.83 4.41 11.88
N SER A 206 14.43 3.24 12.39
CA SER A 206 14.49 2.91 13.81
C SER A 206 15.46 1.77 14.09
N ARG A 207 16.30 1.97 15.13
CA ARG A 207 17.25 0.98 15.65
C ARG A 207 16.54 -0.22 16.30
N ASN A 208 15.35 0.00 16.88
CA ASN A 208 14.57 -1.05 17.52
C ASN A 208 13.06 -0.81 17.33
N PRO A 209 12.49 -1.14 16.15
CA PRO A 209 11.06 -0.95 15.91
C PRO A 209 10.15 -1.73 16.86
N ALA A 210 10.60 -2.89 17.35
CA ALA A 210 9.81 -3.73 18.25
C ALA A 210 9.57 -3.08 19.61
N GLU A 211 10.59 -2.42 20.15
CA GLU A 211 10.50 -1.63 21.38
C GLU A 211 9.84 -0.27 21.13
N ALA A 212 10.16 0.38 20.02
CA ALA A 212 9.57 1.67 19.64
C ALA A 212 8.04 1.60 19.59
N ARG A 213 7.45 0.53 19.05
CA ARG A 213 5.98 0.34 19.06
C ARG A 213 5.35 0.37 20.46
N LYS A 214 6.10 0.02 21.51
CA LYS A 214 5.61 -0.01 22.88
C LYS A 214 5.79 1.34 23.58
N LEU A 215 6.96 1.97 23.40
CA LEU A 215 7.34 3.14 24.19
C LEU A 215 7.09 4.46 23.45
N ALA A 216 7.37 4.51 22.15
CA ALA A 216 7.34 5.74 21.39
C ALA A 216 5.98 6.46 21.36
N PRO A 217 4.80 5.80 21.37
CA PRO A 217 3.52 6.50 21.40
C PRO A 217 3.37 7.48 22.57
N ALA A 218 3.96 7.17 23.73
CA ALA A 218 3.88 7.99 24.93
C ALA A 218 5.01 9.05 25.04
N MET A 219 5.93 9.08 24.08
CA MET A 219 7.08 9.99 24.09
C MET A 219 6.83 11.23 23.22
N ASP A 220 7.53 12.33 23.48
CA ASP A 220 7.60 13.45 22.54
C ASP A 220 8.50 13.14 21.32
N THR A 221 8.48 14.01 20.33
CA THR A 221 9.26 13.80 19.10
C THR A 221 10.77 13.74 19.33
N ALA A 222 11.32 14.61 20.17
CA ALA A 222 12.77 14.67 20.40
C ALA A 222 13.27 13.40 21.09
N ALA A 223 12.56 12.95 22.12
CA ALA A 223 12.85 11.72 22.84
C ALA A 223 12.75 10.48 21.92
N ARG A 224 11.76 10.43 21.00
CA ARG A 224 11.64 9.35 20.01
C ARG A 224 12.85 9.28 19.09
N VAL A 225 13.27 10.44 18.56
CA VAL A 225 14.44 10.54 17.67
C VAL A 225 15.69 10.11 18.43
N GLU A 226 15.87 10.58 19.66
CA GLU A 226 17.07 10.28 20.43
C GLU A 226 17.16 8.79 20.81
N LEU A 227 16.05 8.20 21.23
CA LEU A 227 16.02 6.80 21.67
C LEU A 227 16.01 5.80 20.51
N PHE A 228 15.19 6.04 19.48
CA PHE A 228 14.96 5.06 18.41
C PHE A 228 15.56 5.45 17.06
N GLY A 229 15.77 6.74 16.79
CA GLY A 229 16.26 7.22 15.49
C GLY A 229 17.64 6.68 15.18
N ASN A 230 17.86 6.21 13.95
CA ASN A 230 19.20 5.92 13.43
C ASN A 230 19.85 7.21 12.88
N ASP A 231 21.07 7.09 12.37
CA ASP A 231 21.86 8.23 11.88
C ASP A 231 21.13 9.05 10.80
N ARG A 232 20.23 8.44 10.01
CA ARG A 232 19.45 9.16 8.98
C ARG A 232 18.39 10.09 9.57
N ILE A 233 17.83 9.74 10.72
CA ILE A 233 16.77 10.53 11.39
C ILE A 233 17.38 11.54 12.36
N LYS A 234 18.58 11.27 12.88
CA LYS A 234 19.30 12.18 13.77
C LYS A 234 20.07 13.29 13.04
N ALA A 235 20.27 13.13 11.73
CA ALA A 235 20.96 14.11 10.87
C ALA A 235 20.16 15.39 10.65
#